data_AF-A0A520JF16-F1
#
_entry.id   AF-A0A520JF16-F1
#
_cell.length_a   1.000
_cell.length_b   1.000
_cell.length_c   1.000
_cell.angle_alpha   90.00
_cell.angle_beta   90.00
_cell.angle_gamma   90.00
#
_symmetry.space_group_name_H-M   'P 1'
#
loop_
_entity.id
_entity.type
_entity.pdbx_description
1 polymer ?
#
loop_
_entity_poly.entity_id
_entity_poly.type
_entity_poly.pdbx_seq_one_letter_code
_entity_poly.pdbx_strand_id
1 'polypeptide(L)'
;AWMINNREPVGGSTYDGHRALWIEQFDPVALKMMGNPKMVVNGGVDLSAKPVWIEGPHIYRVKNTYYLLAAEGGTSVNHSQVVFRSDSVTGPYVPAPKDINPVLSQRNQPANRPNPVSATGHADLVQLPDGRWWSIFLGTRPYEKDFYNIGRETFLLPVDWSNGWPVILPKGQNVPYVVRAPLPMAAAGSTPFTGTYSVRTDFVGPRLGLEWMTMRDAPYRLAGRELLLDPRADGIGDFGKPAFVARRQEHAVASVTTSVRFAPEEGAMAGLAAVQNDAYFLTIALTRHDGKTFVRAARRAGKDEPRTGVTVAERAVSASGPVRLRIAARGGRYDLAYAVGKQWVTLAPEVDATNLSTNKAGGFVGTMIGPFAQGPR
;
A
#
# COMPACT_ATOMS: atom_id res chain seq x y z
N ALA A 1 -15.26 -26.75 7.44
CA ALA A 1 -13.99 -26.00 7.43
C ALA A 1 -13.75 -25.39 8.81
N TRP A 2 -12.60 -24.74 9.03
CA TRP A 2 -12.34 -23.95 10.22
C TRP A 2 -12.10 -22.50 9.81
N MET A 3 -12.69 -21.56 10.54
CA MET A 3 -12.35 -20.15 10.44
C MET A 3 -11.56 -19.75 11.68
N ILE A 4 -10.47 -19.03 11.45
CA ILE A 4 -9.63 -18.44 12.49
C ILE A 4 -9.61 -16.92 12.34
N ASN A 5 -9.74 -16.20 13.44
CA ASN A 5 -9.81 -14.75 13.42
C ASN A 5 -9.22 -14.12 14.68
N ASN A 6 -8.85 -12.85 14.58
CA ASN A 6 -8.56 -12.00 15.72
C ASN A 6 -9.88 -11.49 16.33
N ARG A 7 -9.98 -11.50 17.66
CA ARG A 7 -10.99 -10.75 18.43
C ARG A 7 -10.52 -10.53 19.86
N GLU A 8 -11.38 -9.97 20.71
CA GLU A 8 -11.09 -9.77 22.13
C GLU A 8 -10.83 -11.11 22.87
N PRO A 9 -9.86 -11.17 23.80
CA PRO A 9 -9.61 -12.35 24.63
C PRO A 9 -10.76 -12.66 25.60
N VAL A 10 -10.77 -13.91 26.11
CA VAL A 10 -11.63 -14.30 27.24
C VAL A 10 -11.32 -13.39 28.44
N GLY A 11 -12.35 -12.79 29.03
CA GLY A 11 -12.20 -11.88 30.16
C GLY A 11 -11.88 -10.42 29.79
N GLY A 12 -11.80 -10.11 28.49
CA GLY A 12 -11.58 -8.74 28.02
C GLY A 12 -10.11 -8.34 27.90
N SER A 13 -9.89 -7.24 27.18
CA SER A 13 -8.54 -6.70 26.95
C SER A 13 -7.94 -6.12 28.25
N THR A 14 -6.66 -6.38 28.50
CA THR A 14 -5.94 -5.95 29.74
C THR A 14 -4.86 -4.90 29.49
N TYR A 15 -4.61 -4.57 28.22
CA TYR A 15 -3.74 -3.48 27.77
C TYR A 15 -4.17 -3.06 26.36
N ASP A 16 -3.81 -1.85 25.93
CA ASP A 16 -4.11 -1.40 24.56
C ASP A 16 -3.40 -2.29 23.53
N GLY A 17 -4.14 -2.78 22.54
CA GLY A 17 -3.67 -3.77 21.59
C GLY A 17 -3.77 -5.23 22.03
N HIS A 18 -4.24 -5.53 23.24
CA HIS A 18 -4.44 -6.92 23.68
C HIS A 18 -5.55 -7.59 22.86
N ARG A 19 -5.17 -8.54 22.01
CA ARG A 19 -6.10 -9.35 21.21
C ARG A 19 -5.79 -10.84 21.35
N ALA A 20 -6.70 -11.67 20.88
CA ALA A 20 -6.55 -13.12 20.87
C ALA A 20 -6.96 -13.71 19.53
N LEU A 21 -6.41 -14.90 19.24
CA LEU A 21 -6.80 -15.70 18.10
C LEU A 21 -7.84 -16.73 18.53
N TRP A 22 -8.90 -16.83 17.75
CA TRP A 22 -10.02 -17.71 18.00
C TRP A 22 -10.30 -18.58 16.78
N ILE A 23 -10.68 -19.83 17.03
CA ILE A 23 -11.02 -20.80 15.99
C ILE A 23 -12.45 -21.32 16.21
N GLU A 24 -13.19 -21.48 15.12
CA GLU A 24 -14.55 -22.00 15.14
C GLU A 24 -14.85 -22.77 13.84
N GLN A 25 -15.70 -23.79 13.93
CA GLN A 25 -16.12 -24.52 12.74
C GLN A 25 -16.97 -23.62 11.84
N PHE A 26 -16.68 -23.68 10.55
CA PHE A 26 -17.36 -22.92 9.51
C PHE A 26 -17.86 -23.89 8.43
N ASP A 27 -19.14 -23.76 8.09
CA ASP A 27 -19.72 -24.40 6.92
C ASP A 27 -19.53 -23.49 5.69
N PRO A 28 -18.64 -23.84 4.74
CA PRO A 28 -18.39 -23.02 3.56
C PRO A 28 -19.49 -23.11 2.50
N VAL A 29 -20.40 -24.10 2.60
CA VAL A 29 -21.54 -24.23 1.69
C VAL A 29 -22.68 -23.35 2.20
N ALA A 30 -23.00 -23.45 3.49
CA ALA A 30 -24.04 -22.62 4.12
C ALA A 30 -23.58 -21.20 4.49
N LEU A 31 -22.28 -20.92 4.37
CA LEU A 31 -21.62 -19.68 4.82
C LEU A 31 -21.93 -19.31 6.27
N LYS A 32 -21.90 -20.32 7.16
CA LYS A 32 -22.37 -20.19 8.55
C LYS A 32 -21.34 -20.68 9.56
N MET A 33 -21.25 -19.95 10.67
CA MET A 33 -20.52 -20.38 11.87
C MET A 33 -21.32 -21.43 12.63
N MET A 34 -20.67 -22.55 12.99
CA MET A 34 -21.35 -23.70 13.60
C MET A 34 -21.54 -23.57 15.12
N GLY A 35 -21.00 -22.51 15.74
CA GLY A 35 -21.02 -22.30 17.19
C GLY A 35 -19.79 -22.86 17.90
N ASN A 36 -19.65 -22.48 19.18
CA ASN A 36 -18.60 -22.91 20.11
C ASN A 36 -17.16 -22.49 19.74
N PRO A 37 -16.90 -21.18 19.56
CA PRO A 37 -15.55 -20.70 19.28
C PRO A 37 -14.58 -20.97 20.45
N LYS A 38 -13.34 -21.32 20.12
CA LYS A 38 -12.26 -21.59 21.09
C LYS A 38 -11.14 -20.58 20.93
N MET A 39 -10.69 -19.99 22.03
CA MET A 39 -9.50 -19.15 22.05
C MET A 39 -8.26 -20.05 21.99
N VAL A 40 -7.40 -19.84 20.99
CA VAL A 40 -6.23 -20.69 20.74
C VAL A 40 -4.90 -20.01 21.05
N VAL A 41 -4.85 -18.68 21.00
CA VAL A 41 -3.70 -17.87 21.40
C VAL A 41 -4.21 -16.62 22.10
N ASN A 42 -3.63 -16.28 23.25
CA ASN A 42 -3.98 -15.09 24.04
C ASN A 42 -2.82 -14.08 24.04
N GLY A 43 -3.01 -12.90 23.43
CA GLY A 43 -2.00 -11.85 23.31
C GLY A 43 -0.97 -12.08 22.21
N GLY A 44 -0.29 -13.21 22.22
CA GLY A 44 0.82 -13.50 21.31
C GLY A 44 1.76 -14.57 21.87
N VAL A 45 3.04 -14.53 21.50
CA VAL A 45 4.03 -15.52 21.95
C VAL A 45 4.28 -15.47 23.47
N ASP A 46 4.37 -14.26 24.03
CA ASP A 46 4.65 -14.03 25.45
C ASP A 46 3.73 -12.93 25.98
N LEU A 47 2.61 -13.33 26.60
CA LEU A 47 1.60 -12.38 27.10
C LEU A 47 2.19 -11.41 28.15
N SER A 48 3.22 -11.81 28.89
CA SER A 48 3.85 -10.95 29.91
C SER A 48 4.57 -9.75 29.29
N ALA A 49 5.05 -9.90 28.05
CA ALA A 49 5.65 -8.83 27.25
C ALA A 49 4.62 -7.87 26.64
N LYS A 50 3.32 -8.14 26.83
CA LYS A 50 2.18 -7.34 26.32
C LYS A 50 2.27 -7.07 24.80
N PRO A 51 2.46 -8.10 23.95
CA PRO A 51 2.48 -7.93 22.50
C PRO A 51 1.15 -7.39 22.00
N VAL A 52 1.20 -6.46 21.04
CA VAL A 52 0.00 -5.82 20.51
C VAL A 52 -0.41 -6.43 19.18
N TRP A 53 -1.73 -6.54 18.96
CA TRP A 53 -2.35 -6.84 17.67
C TRP A 53 -1.93 -8.18 17.05
N ILE A 54 -2.06 -9.29 17.78
CA ILE A 54 -1.88 -10.64 17.19
C ILE A 54 -2.89 -10.89 16.05
N GLU A 55 -2.48 -10.88 14.80
CA GLU A 55 -3.35 -10.83 13.62
C GLU A 55 -2.87 -11.75 12.48
N GLY A 56 -3.55 -11.70 11.33
CA GLY A 56 -3.22 -12.48 10.13
C GLY A 56 -3.02 -13.99 10.38
N PRO A 57 -3.94 -14.69 11.06
CA PRO A 57 -3.73 -16.09 11.42
C PRO A 57 -3.90 -17.05 10.24
N HIS A 58 -2.95 -17.95 10.05
CA HIS A 58 -2.99 -19.04 9.08
C HIS A 58 -2.61 -20.36 9.74
N ILE A 59 -3.39 -21.43 9.49
CA ILE A 59 -3.09 -22.78 9.99
C ILE A 59 -2.65 -23.67 8.84
N TYR A 60 -1.50 -24.33 9.01
CA TYR A 60 -0.97 -25.34 8.09
C TYR A 60 -0.90 -26.67 8.81
N ARG A 61 -1.31 -27.75 8.15
CA ARG A 61 -1.02 -29.11 8.60
C ARG A 61 0.20 -29.62 7.86
N VAL A 62 1.30 -29.83 8.57
CA VAL A 62 2.52 -30.42 8.02
C VAL A 62 2.73 -31.77 8.71
N LYS A 63 2.60 -32.85 7.95
CA LYS A 63 2.52 -34.22 8.47
C LYS A 63 1.37 -34.35 9.49
N ASN A 64 1.70 -34.67 10.75
CA ASN A 64 0.74 -34.87 11.84
C ASN A 64 0.64 -33.68 12.80
N THR A 65 1.23 -32.53 12.45
CA THR A 65 1.29 -31.35 13.32
C THR A 65 0.62 -30.16 12.64
N TYR A 66 -0.17 -29.41 13.41
CA TYR A 66 -0.76 -28.14 13.00
C TYR A 66 0.17 -26.99 13.41
N TYR A 67 0.53 -26.14 12.47
CA TYR A 67 1.30 -24.91 12.69
C TYR A 67 0.37 -23.72 12.51
N LEU A 68 0.30 -22.85 13.51
CA LEU A 68 -0.43 -21.59 13.48
C LEU A 68 0.57 -20.46 13.31
N LEU A 69 0.55 -19.81 12.16
CA LEU A 69 1.28 -18.59 11.89
C LEU A 69 0.39 -17.39 12.20
N ALA A 70 0.95 -16.35 12.80
CA ALA A 70 0.28 -15.07 13.02
C ALA A 70 1.30 -13.92 13.05
N ALA A 71 0.84 -12.71 12.79
CA ALA A 71 1.63 -11.50 12.96
C ALA A 71 1.39 -10.87 14.33
N GLU A 72 2.39 -10.23 14.94
CA GLU A 72 2.23 -9.43 16.15
C GLU A 72 3.17 -8.21 16.15
N GLY A 73 2.92 -7.25 17.05
CA GLY A 73 3.67 -6.00 17.16
C GLY A 73 3.07 -4.83 16.35
N GLY A 74 1.88 -5.02 15.78
CA GLY A 74 1.22 -4.08 14.88
C GLY A 74 1.86 -4.01 13.49
N THR A 75 1.38 -3.10 12.64
CA THR A 75 1.80 -3.01 11.22
C THR A 75 2.99 -2.06 10.95
N SER A 76 3.69 -1.59 11.99
CA SER A 76 4.79 -0.61 11.88
C SER A 76 6.15 -1.26 12.18
N VAL A 77 7.16 -0.51 12.62
CA VAL A 77 8.54 -0.96 12.82
C VAL A 77 8.66 -2.18 13.75
N ASN A 78 7.70 -2.37 14.66
CA ASN A 78 7.64 -3.51 15.58
C ASN A 78 7.02 -4.77 14.96
N HIS A 79 6.58 -4.79 13.72
CA HIS A 79 5.92 -5.94 13.10
C HIS A 79 6.81 -7.20 13.09
N SER A 80 6.21 -8.36 13.32
CA SER A 80 6.85 -9.66 13.15
C SER A 80 5.86 -10.76 12.80
N GLN A 81 6.34 -11.81 12.16
CA GLN A 81 5.65 -13.09 12.07
C GLN A 81 6.11 -14.03 13.18
N VAL A 82 5.15 -14.67 13.85
CA VAL A 82 5.36 -15.69 14.88
C VAL A 82 4.66 -17.00 14.49
N VAL A 83 5.12 -18.11 15.09
CA VAL A 83 4.54 -19.43 14.87
C VAL A 83 4.32 -20.19 16.17
N PHE A 84 3.25 -20.97 16.19
CA PHE A 84 2.87 -21.91 17.23
C PHE A 84 2.59 -23.28 16.61
N ARG A 85 2.59 -24.35 17.41
CA ARG A 85 2.16 -25.68 16.93
C ARG A 85 1.25 -26.41 17.91
N SER A 86 0.47 -27.34 17.39
CA SER A 86 -0.39 -28.25 18.16
C SER A 86 -0.57 -29.59 17.43
N ASP A 87 -0.90 -30.64 18.17
CA ASP A 87 -1.34 -31.92 17.60
C ASP A 87 -2.83 -31.90 17.22
N SER A 88 -3.57 -30.86 17.62
CA SER A 88 -4.98 -30.65 17.28
C SER A 88 -5.18 -29.28 16.65
N VAL A 89 -6.01 -29.20 15.61
CA VAL A 89 -6.34 -27.93 14.94
C VAL A 89 -6.94 -26.91 15.92
N THR A 90 -7.62 -27.36 16.97
CA THR A 90 -8.22 -26.51 18.00
C THR A 90 -7.29 -26.21 19.19
N GLY A 91 -6.01 -26.57 19.09
CA GLY A 91 -5.05 -26.38 20.17
C GLY A 91 -5.13 -27.46 21.28
N PRO A 92 -4.43 -27.24 22.42
CA PRO A 92 -3.69 -26.02 22.74
C PRO A 92 -2.46 -25.82 21.84
N TYR A 93 -2.20 -24.57 21.44
CA TYR A 93 -1.03 -24.22 20.65
C TYR A 93 0.12 -23.78 21.56
N VAL A 94 1.31 -24.32 21.31
CA VAL A 94 2.55 -23.96 22.02
C VAL A 94 3.42 -23.13 21.07
N PRO A 95 3.95 -21.96 21.48
CA PRO A 95 4.80 -21.14 20.63
C PRO A 95 6.11 -21.86 20.30
N ALA A 96 6.70 -21.53 19.15
CA ALA A 96 8.08 -21.92 18.89
C ALA A 96 9.04 -21.33 19.94
N PRO A 97 10.16 -22.01 20.24
CA PRO A 97 11.17 -21.53 21.17
C PRO A 97 11.64 -20.09 20.92
N LYS A 98 12.12 -19.42 21.97
CA LYS A 98 12.55 -18.00 21.91
C LYS A 98 13.71 -17.76 20.95
N ASP A 99 14.50 -18.75 20.59
CA ASP A 99 15.55 -18.67 19.56
C ASP A 99 14.98 -18.78 18.13
N ILE A 100 13.79 -19.34 17.96
CA ILE A 100 13.06 -19.44 16.68
C ILE A 100 12.12 -18.26 16.46
N ASN A 101 11.24 -17.94 17.41
CA ASN A 101 10.29 -16.84 17.28
C ASN A 101 10.95 -15.47 17.55
N PRO A 102 10.69 -14.42 16.74
CA PRO A 102 9.84 -14.44 15.54
C PRO A 102 10.54 -15.09 14.34
N VAL A 103 9.75 -15.75 13.48
CA VAL A 103 10.23 -16.43 12.26
C VAL A 103 10.47 -15.48 11.08
N LEU A 104 10.04 -14.22 11.22
CA LEU A 104 10.32 -13.10 10.32
C LEU A 104 10.19 -11.79 11.11
N SER A 105 11.22 -10.95 11.14
CA SER A 105 11.09 -9.55 11.61
C SER A 105 12.28 -8.70 11.16
N GLN A 106 12.06 -7.39 11.10
CA GLN A 106 13.11 -6.38 10.89
C GLN A 106 13.20 -5.36 12.05
N ARG A 107 12.46 -5.58 13.15
CA ARG A 107 12.30 -4.60 14.25
C ARG A 107 13.59 -4.20 14.96
N ASN A 108 14.59 -5.08 14.96
CA ASN A 108 15.88 -4.87 15.62
C ASN A 108 16.99 -4.41 14.66
N GLN A 109 16.66 -4.17 13.39
CA GLN A 109 17.65 -3.76 12.40
C GLN A 109 17.88 -2.25 12.43
N PRO A 110 19.12 -1.77 12.19
CA PRO A 110 19.41 -0.34 12.11
C PRO A 110 18.58 0.35 11.03
N ALA A 111 17.91 1.47 11.37
CA ALA A 111 17.02 2.17 10.45
C ALA A 111 17.75 2.78 9.23
N ASN A 112 19.03 3.13 9.37
CA ASN A 112 19.86 3.76 8.33
C ASN A 112 20.67 2.77 7.47
N ARG A 113 20.38 1.47 7.57
CA ARG A 113 21.05 0.45 6.75
C ARG A 113 20.74 0.66 5.25
N PRO A 114 21.65 0.28 4.34
CA PRO A 114 21.38 0.36 2.91
C PRO A 114 20.17 -0.49 2.54
N ASN A 115 19.32 0.03 1.64
CA ASN A 115 18.13 -0.65 1.12
C ASN A 115 17.22 -1.24 2.21
N PRO A 116 16.75 -0.42 3.18
CA PRO A 116 15.99 -0.95 4.30
C PRO A 116 14.65 -1.53 3.84
N VAL A 117 14.33 -2.72 4.33
CA VAL A 117 12.96 -3.27 4.34
C VAL A 117 12.53 -3.31 5.79
N SER A 118 11.44 -2.62 6.15
CA SER A 118 10.92 -2.54 7.51
C SER A 118 9.54 -3.18 7.62
N ALA A 119 8.98 -3.20 8.84
CA ALA A 119 7.61 -3.60 9.13
C ALA A 119 7.20 -4.97 8.53
N THR A 120 8.13 -5.93 8.48
CA THR A 120 7.89 -7.24 7.87
C THR A 120 7.01 -8.13 8.73
N GLY A 121 5.98 -8.72 8.15
CA GLY A 121 5.06 -9.63 8.82
C GLY A 121 3.88 -9.98 7.92
N HIS A 122 2.78 -10.44 8.52
CA HIS A 122 1.56 -10.85 7.83
C HIS A 122 1.86 -11.85 6.69
N ALA A 123 2.64 -12.86 7.05
CA ALA A 123 3.17 -13.84 6.11
C ALA A 123 2.18 -14.97 5.86
N ASP A 124 2.16 -15.45 4.61
CA ASP A 124 1.51 -16.68 4.18
C ASP A 124 2.55 -17.61 3.56
N LEU A 125 2.35 -18.92 3.67
CA LEU A 125 3.26 -19.96 3.21
C LEU A 125 2.67 -20.70 2.02
N VAL A 126 3.53 -21.03 1.07
CA VAL A 126 3.19 -21.87 -0.07
C VAL A 126 4.22 -22.98 -0.24
N GLN A 127 3.76 -24.20 -0.46
CA GLN A 127 4.61 -25.32 -0.84
C GLN A 127 4.59 -25.49 -2.36
N LEU A 128 5.78 -25.55 -2.96
CA LEU A 128 5.93 -25.84 -4.38
C LEU A 128 5.74 -27.34 -4.65
N PRO A 129 5.47 -27.75 -5.91
CA PRO A 129 5.34 -29.16 -6.27
C PRO A 129 6.57 -30.02 -5.96
N ASP A 130 7.76 -29.41 -5.91
CA ASP A 130 9.02 -30.09 -5.56
C ASP A 130 9.29 -30.18 -4.04
N GLY A 131 8.32 -29.77 -3.23
CA GLY A 131 8.37 -29.84 -1.77
C GLY A 131 9.03 -28.64 -1.09
N ARG A 132 9.70 -27.74 -1.82
CA ARG A 132 10.27 -26.50 -1.25
C ARG A 132 9.16 -25.58 -0.75
N TRP A 133 9.43 -24.88 0.34
CA TRP A 133 8.50 -23.91 0.90
C TRP A 133 8.98 -22.49 0.67
N TRP A 134 8.03 -21.61 0.42
CA TRP A 134 8.21 -20.17 0.22
C TRP A 134 7.19 -19.41 1.04
N SER A 135 7.51 -18.17 1.36
CA SER A 135 6.61 -17.27 2.06
C SER A 135 6.45 -15.98 1.27
N ILE A 136 5.20 -15.57 1.10
CA ILE A 136 4.84 -14.21 0.74
C ILE A 136 4.53 -13.44 2.02
N PHE A 137 4.98 -12.20 2.10
CA PHE A 137 4.76 -11.36 3.29
C PHE A 137 4.76 -9.89 2.90
N LEU A 138 4.19 -9.05 3.76
CA LEU A 138 4.25 -7.61 3.56
C LEU A 138 5.53 -7.02 4.17
N GLY A 139 5.99 -5.90 3.62
CA GLY A 139 7.01 -5.05 4.20
C GLY A 139 6.93 -3.63 3.66
N THR A 140 7.79 -2.73 4.13
CA THR A 140 7.87 -1.35 3.64
C THR A 140 9.30 -0.99 3.27
N ARG A 141 9.48 -0.11 2.27
CA ARG A 141 10.80 0.44 1.87
C ARG A 141 10.89 1.93 2.23
N PRO A 142 11.27 2.29 3.47
CA PRO A 142 11.41 3.68 3.85
C PRO A 142 12.56 4.35 3.12
N TYR A 143 12.37 5.60 2.68
CA TYR A 143 13.43 6.41 2.08
C TYR A 143 14.21 7.21 3.13
N GLU A 144 13.58 7.51 4.26
CA GLU A 144 14.19 8.18 5.42
C GLU A 144 13.37 7.83 6.66
N LYS A 145 14.03 7.45 7.78
CA LYS A 145 13.36 7.05 9.02
C LYS A 145 12.28 5.98 8.76
N ASP A 146 11.02 6.26 9.10
CA ASP A 146 9.85 5.41 8.83
C ASP A 146 8.93 6.03 7.76
N PHE A 147 9.47 6.86 6.86
CA PHE A 147 8.71 7.47 5.78
C PHE A 147 8.78 6.64 4.50
N TYR A 148 7.61 6.20 4.05
CA TYR A 148 7.39 5.52 2.77
C TYR A 148 6.07 5.99 2.17
N ASN A 149 6.10 6.41 0.90
CA ASN A 149 4.92 6.90 0.19
C ASN A 149 4.23 5.80 -0.62
N ILE A 150 4.95 4.72 -0.95
CA ILE A 150 4.47 3.63 -1.81
C ILE A 150 3.60 2.60 -1.07
N GLY A 151 3.42 2.77 0.25
CA GLY A 151 2.64 1.86 1.09
C GLY A 151 3.41 0.58 1.45
N ARG A 152 2.65 -0.42 1.91
CA ARG A 152 3.15 -1.77 2.18
C ARG A 152 3.16 -2.57 0.88
N GLU A 153 4.22 -3.33 0.68
CA GLU A 153 4.54 -4.05 -0.55
C GLU A 153 4.66 -5.54 -0.27
N THR A 154 4.60 -6.36 -1.32
CA THR A 154 4.71 -7.82 -1.20
C THR A 154 6.14 -8.29 -1.48
N PHE A 155 6.67 -9.10 -0.58
CA PHE A 155 7.99 -9.71 -0.63
C PHE A 155 7.87 -11.23 -0.68
N LEU A 156 8.97 -11.88 -1.06
CA LEU A 156 9.06 -13.33 -1.25
C LEU A 156 10.39 -13.86 -0.71
N LEU A 157 10.36 -14.84 0.18
CA LEU A 157 11.55 -15.53 0.70
C LEU A 157 11.33 -17.05 0.77
N PRO A 158 12.39 -17.88 0.64
CA PRO A 158 12.30 -19.30 0.94
C PRO A 158 12.04 -19.53 2.44
N VAL A 159 11.49 -20.70 2.79
CA VAL A 159 11.22 -21.10 4.17
C VAL A 159 12.06 -22.32 4.52
N ASP A 160 12.87 -22.20 5.57
CA ASP A 160 13.65 -23.30 6.11
C ASP A 160 12.82 -24.07 7.16
N TRP A 161 12.85 -25.39 7.07
CA TRP A 161 12.18 -26.33 7.98
C TRP A 161 13.17 -27.24 8.72
N SER A 162 14.49 -27.02 8.59
CA SER A 162 15.56 -27.89 9.09
C SER A 162 15.47 -28.20 10.59
N ASN A 163 14.89 -27.30 11.39
CA ASN A 163 14.72 -27.41 12.84
C ASN A 163 13.29 -27.83 13.27
N GLY A 164 12.46 -28.26 12.32
CA GLY A 164 11.06 -28.65 12.57
C GLY A 164 10.08 -27.48 12.73
N TRP A 165 10.52 -26.24 12.50
CA TRP A 165 9.72 -25.03 12.48
C TRP A 165 9.92 -24.25 11.17
N PRO A 166 8.91 -23.54 10.66
CA PRO A 166 9.09 -22.70 9.47
C PRO A 166 9.82 -21.42 9.83
N VAL A 167 11.06 -21.26 9.36
CA VAL A 167 11.84 -20.02 9.50
C VAL A 167 11.90 -19.32 8.14
N ILE A 168 11.34 -18.12 8.05
CA ILE A 168 11.31 -17.32 6.80
C ILE A 168 12.58 -16.47 6.69
N LEU A 169 12.99 -15.84 7.79
CA LEU A 169 14.19 -15.03 7.87
C LEU A 169 14.89 -15.27 9.20
N PRO A 170 16.13 -15.80 9.22
CA PRO A 170 16.86 -15.99 10.46
C PRO A 170 17.05 -14.68 11.22
N LYS A 171 17.04 -14.77 12.56
CA LYS A 171 17.18 -13.60 13.42
C LYS A 171 18.46 -12.83 13.14
N GLY A 172 18.35 -11.50 13.17
CA GLY A 172 19.49 -10.62 12.92
C GLY A 172 19.85 -10.45 11.45
N GLN A 173 19.21 -11.17 10.52
CA GLN A 173 19.42 -10.94 9.09
C GLN A 173 18.54 -9.80 8.55
N ASN A 174 19.05 -9.13 7.53
CA ASN A 174 18.27 -8.19 6.72
C ASN A 174 17.50 -8.95 5.65
N VAL A 175 16.30 -8.49 5.29
CA VAL A 175 15.63 -8.99 4.08
C VAL A 175 16.54 -8.71 2.88
N PRO A 176 16.97 -9.74 2.14
CA PRO A 176 17.77 -9.52 0.94
C PRO A 176 16.93 -8.82 -0.14
N TYR A 177 17.53 -7.83 -0.80
CA TYR A 177 16.83 -7.06 -1.84
C TYR A 177 16.60 -7.87 -3.12
N VAL A 178 17.41 -8.90 -3.35
CA VAL A 178 17.33 -9.82 -4.49
C VAL A 178 17.53 -11.24 -3.97
N VAL A 179 16.68 -12.16 -4.41
CA VAL A 179 16.81 -13.59 -4.16
C VAL A 179 16.66 -14.36 -5.46
N ARG A 180 17.21 -15.59 -5.49
CA ARG A 180 17.00 -16.50 -6.62
C ARG A 180 15.52 -16.91 -6.66
N ALA A 181 14.85 -16.69 -7.78
CA ALA A 181 13.44 -17.04 -7.93
C ALA A 181 13.20 -18.56 -7.75
N PRO A 182 12.05 -18.98 -7.18
CA PRO A 182 11.68 -20.39 -7.00
C PRO A 182 11.50 -21.15 -8.31
N LEU A 183 10.99 -20.45 -9.32
CA LEU A 183 10.56 -20.94 -10.62
C LEU A 183 11.06 -19.96 -11.70
N PRO A 184 11.17 -20.37 -12.97
CA PRO A 184 11.44 -19.46 -14.07
C PRO A 184 10.42 -18.31 -14.09
N MET A 185 10.90 -17.08 -14.25
CA MET A 185 10.03 -15.91 -14.35
C MET A 185 9.34 -15.85 -15.73
N ALA A 186 8.27 -15.06 -15.83
CA ALA A 186 7.48 -14.88 -17.05
C ALA A 186 8.34 -14.60 -18.29
N ALA A 187 7.83 -15.04 -19.44
CA ALA A 187 8.50 -14.94 -20.74
C ALA A 187 8.78 -13.48 -21.14
N ALA A 188 9.78 -13.31 -22.02
CA ALA A 188 10.10 -12.01 -22.61
C ALA A 188 8.85 -11.36 -23.25
N GLY A 189 8.62 -10.07 -22.99
CA GLY A 189 7.54 -9.27 -23.58
C GLY A 189 6.43 -8.81 -22.61
N SER A 190 6.37 -9.31 -21.37
CA SER A 190 5.47 -8.77 -20.34
C SER A 190 6.08 -7.56 -19.61
N THR A 191 5.24 -6.62 -19.16
CA THR A 191 5.67 -5.56 -18.23
C THR A 191 6.29 -6.20 -16.98
N PRO A 192 7.52 -5.82 -16.57
CA PRO A 192 8.15 -6.39 -15.38
C PRO A 192 7.35 -6.09 -14.11
N PHE A 193 7.30 -7.06 -13.19
CA PHE A 193 6.75 -6.86 -11.84
C PHE A 193 7.77 -6.28 -10.83
N THR A 194 9.03 -6.10 -11.26
CA THR A 194 10.12 -5.60 -10.42
C THR A 194 11.15 -4.86 -11.30
N GLY A 195 12.06 -4.12 -10.66
CA GLY A 195 13.09 -3.34 -11.33
C GLY A 195 12.58 -2.04 -11.95
N THR A 196 13.43 -1.41 -12.77
CA THR A 196 13.11 -0.16 -13.46
C THR A 196 12.38 -0.46 -14.77
N TYR A 197 11.24 0.20 -14.99
CA TYR A 197 10.50 0.10 -16.24
C TYR A 197 9.77 1.40 -16.57
N SER A 198 9.25 1.48 -17.79
CA SER A 198 8.37 2.54 -18.25
C SER A 198 7.11 1.92 -18.85
N VAL A 199 5.96 2.51 -18.55
CA VAL A 199 4.66 2.11 -19.12
C VAL A 199 3.99 3.35 -19.68
N ARG A 200 3.31 3.18 -20.81
CA ARG A 200 2.44 4.19 -21.41
C ARG A 200 1.07 3.56 -21.66
N THR A 201 0.02 4.23 -21.21
CA THR A 201 -1.36 3.82 -21.47
C THR A 201 -1.95 4.73 -22.54
N ASP A 202 -2.29 4.15 -23.69
CA ASP A 202 -2.92 4.86 -24.81
C ASP A 202 -4.45 4.79 -24.80
N PHE A 203 -5.06 4.37 -23.67
CA PHE A 203 -6.51 4.32 -23.45
C PHE A 203 -7.30 3.67 -24.60
N VAL A 204 -6.76 2.57 -25.15
CA VAL A 204 -7.37 1.80 -26.24
C VAL A 204 -8.35 0.78 -25.65
N GLY A 205 -9.47 0.57 -26.36
CA GLY A 205 -10.47 -0.41 -25.98
C GLY A 205 -11.57 0.16 -25.06
N PRO A 206 -12.51 -0.69 -24.63
CA PRO A 206 -13.72 -0.23 -23.93
C PRO A 206 -13.55 -0.05 -22.42
N ARG A 207 -12.44 -0.50 -21.83
CA ARG A 207 -12.21 -0.50 -20.38
C ARG A 207 -10.75 -0.23 -20.05
N LEU A 208 -10.50 0.37 -18.89
CA LEU A 208 -9.15 0.48 -18.34
C LEU A 208 -8.61 -0.90 -17.93
N GLY A 209 -7.28 -1.04 -17.95
CA GLY A 209 -6.61 -2.20 -17.40
C GLY A 209 -6.80 -2.32 -15.87
N LEU A 210 -6.58 -3.52 -15.34
CA LEU A 210 -6.80 -3.84 -13.92
C LEU A 210 -5.87 -3.07 -12.97
N GLU A 211 -4.80 -2.47 -13.49
CA GLU A 211 -3.89 -1.62 -12.74
C GLU A 211 -4.49 -0.25 -12.36
N TRP A 212 -5.57 0.17 -13.03
CA TRP A 212 -6.27 1.42 -12.77
C TRP A 212 -7.33 1.25 -11.71
N MET A 213 -7.41 2.22 -10.80
CA MET A 213 -8.38 2.27 -9.72
C MET A 213 -9.02 3.64 -9.60
N THR A 214 -10.19 3.67 -8.99
CA THR A 214 -10.93 4.89 -8.66
C THR A 214 -10.97 5.07 -7.15
N MET A 215 -11.18 6.31 -6.68
CA MET A 215 -11.40 6.55 -5.26
C MET A 215 -12.87 6.32 -4.91
N ARG A 216 -13.17 5.14 -4.36
CA ARG A 216 -14.52 4.61 -4.11
C ARG A 216 -15.28 4.33 -5.41
N ASP A 217 -15.67 5.38 -6.12
CA ASP A 217 -16.44 5.34 -7.36
C ASP A 217 -16.14 6.59 -8.18
N ALA A 218 -15.81 6.40 -9.45
CA ALA A 218 -15.58 7.48 -10.39
C ALA A 218 -15.98 7.00 -11.80
N PRO A 219 -17.05 7.55 -12.40
CA PRO A 219 -17.37 7.24 -13.79
C PRO A 219 -16.25 7.78 -14.68
N TYR A 220 -15.79 6.96 -15.62
CA TYR A 220 -14.86 7.34 -16.66
C TYR A 220 -15.38 6.81 -17.99
N ARG A 221 -14.96 7.46 -19.08
CA ARG A 221 -15.23 6.99 -20.44
C ARG A 221 -13.92 6.91 -21.22
N LEU A 222 -13.79 5.89 -22.06
CA LEU A 222 -12.69 5.80 -23.02
C LEU A 222 -13.25 6.06 -24.42
N ALA A 223 -12.68 7.05 -25.11
CA ALA A 223 -13.08 7.38 -26.47
C ALA A 223 -11.89 7.97 -27.21
N GLY A 224 -11.71 7.59 -28.48
CA GLY A 224 -10.68 8.21 -29.33
C GLY A 224 -9.24 8.10 -28.80
N ARG A 225 -8.93 7.05 -28.02
CA ARG A 225 -7.63 6.87 -27.31
C ARG A 225 -7.40 7.90 -26.19
N GLU A 226 -8.46 8.38 -25.58
CA GLU A 226 -8.43 9.31 -24.45
C GLU A 226 -9.20 8.75 -23.25
N LEU A 227 -8.73 9.10 -22.06
CA LEU A 227 -9.50 9.00 -20.82
C LEU A 227 -10.30 10.28 -20.64
N LEU A 228 -11.63 10.16 -20.61
CA LEU A 228 -12.54 11.26 -20.36
C LEU A 228 -13.04 11.18 -18.92
N LEU A 229 -12.81 12.26 -18.19
CA LEU A 229 -13.27 12.47 -16.81
C LEU A 229 -14.19 13.68 -16.80
N ASP A 230 -15.46 13.46 -16.50
CA ASP A 230 -16.42 14.55 -16.35
C ASP A 230 -16.21 15.19 -14.95
N PRO A 231 -15.97 16.51 -14.85
CA PRO A 231 -15.77 17.17 -13.56
C PRO A 231 -16.92 16.94 -12.60
N ARG A 232 -16.62 16.68 -11.33
CA ARG A 232 -17.62 16.50 -10.27
C ARG A 232 -17.49 17.56 -9.19
N ALA A 233 -18.60 17.85 -8.51
CA ALA A 233 -18.59 18.73 -7.33
C ALA A 233 -17.72 18.15 -6.21
N ASP A 234 -17.78 16.83 -6.02
CA ASP A 234 -16.86 16.12 -5.13
C ASP A 234 -15.43 16.20 -5.68
N GLY A 235 -14.58 16.92 -4.97
CA GLY A 235 -13.14 16.91 -5.14
C GLY A 235 -12.46 15.82 -4.31
N ILE A 236 -11.17 15.66 -4.54
CA ILE A 236 -10.32 14.70 -3.82
C ILE A 236 -10.44 14.90 -2.30
N GLY A 237 -10.56 16.16 -1.86
CA GLY A 237 -10.64 16.53 -0.45
C GLY A 237 -12.01 16.47 0.24
N ASP A 238 -13.06 15.98 -0.42
CA ASP A 238 -14.43 16.02 0.12
C ASP A 238 -14.92 14.73 0.79
N PHE A 239 -14.09 13.69 0.84
CA PHE A 239 -14.53 12.35 1.23
C PHE A 239 -15.73 11.81 0.37
N GLY A 240 -15.89 12.32 -0.85
CA GLY A 240 -16.98 11.98 -1.77
C GLY A 240 -16.60 10.98 -2.87
N LYS A 241 -17.09 11.18 -4.09
CA LYS A 241 -16.80 10.34 -5.27
C LYS A 241 -16.13 11.17 -6.37
N PRO A 242 -14.86 11.59 -6.19
CA PRO A 242 -14.20 12.49 -7.13
C PRO A 242 -13.97 11.81 -8.47
N ALA A 243 -13.94 12.60 -9.55
CA ALA A 243 -13.46 12.11 -10.84
C ALA A 243 -11.93 11.99 -10.79
N PHE A 244 -11.46 10.87 -10.24
CA PHE A 244 -10.04 10.53 -10.08
C PHE A 244 -9.82 9.06 -10.45
N VAL A 245 -8.89 8.84 -11.37
CA VAL A 245 -8.53 7.52 -11.88
C VAL A 245 -7.02 7.40 -11.84
N ALA A 246 -6.48 6.40 -11.16
CA ALA A 246 -5.06 6.37 -10.82
C ALA A 246 -4.47 4.97 -10.76
N ARG A 247 -3.13 4.93 -10.78
CA ARG A 247 -2.32 3.74 -10.50
C ARG A 247 -1.57 3.90 -9.19
N ARG A 248 -1.17 2.78 -8.61
CA ARG A 248 -0.27 2.76 -7.44
C ARG A 248 1.06 3.39 -7.83
N GLN A 249 1.63 4.19 -6.94
CA GLN A 249 3.04 4.55 -7.05
C GLN A 249 3.89 3.34 -6.66
N GLU A 250 4.54 2.71 -7.63
CA GLU A 250 5.27 1.44 -7.46
C GLU A 250 6.76 1.64 -7.14
N HIS A 251 7.27 2.87 -7.28
CA HIS A 251 8.67 3.22 -7.02
C HIS A 251 8.79 4.52 -6.22
N ALA A 252 9.75 4.54 -5.28
CA ALA A 252 10.11 5.75 -4.52
C ALA A 252 10.75 6.83 -5.41
N VAL A 253 11.38 6.40 -6.52
CA VAL A 253 11.91 7.29 -7.57
C VAL A 253 11.15 6.99 -8.86
N ALA A 254 10.30 7.92 -9.30
CA ALA A 254 9.43 7.72 -10.46
C ALA A 254 9.09 9.04 -11.14
N SER A 255 8.69 8.98 -12.41
CA SER A 255 8.08 10.12 -13.10
C SER A 255 6.77 9.71 -13.75
N VAL A 256 5.70 10.44 -13.46
CA VAL A 256 4.37 10.25 -14.04
C VAL A 256 4.01 11.49 -14.85
N THR A 257 3.62 11.29 -16.10
CA THR A 257 3.24 12.38 -17.01
C THR A 257 1.88 12.11 -17.64
N THR A 258 1.12 13.17 -17.90
CA THR A 258 -0.09 13.11 -18.73
C THR A 258 -0.18 14.33 -19.64
N SER A 259 -1.05 14.26 -20.64
CA SER A 259 -1.43 15.38 -21.51
C SER A 259 -2.90 15.68 -21.28
N VAL A 260 -3.22 16.89 -20.83
CA VAL A 260 -4.59 17.31 -20.50
C VAL A 260 -5.11 18.29 -21.54
N ARG A 261 -6.31 18.02 -22.07
CA ARG A 261 -7.13 18.99 -22.79
C ARG A 261 -8.27 19.41 -21.87
N PHE A 262 -8.23 20.65 -21.40
CA PHE A 262 -9.24 21.18 -20.50
C PHE A 262 -9.35 22.69 -20.66
N ALA A 263 -10.57 23.18 -20.88
CA ALA A 263 -10.91 24.59 -20.86
C ALA A 263 -11.64 24.86 -19.53
N PRO A 264 -10.92 25.24 -18.46
CA PRO A 264 -11.52 25.40 -17.14
C PRO A 264 -12.55 26.54 -17.12
N GLU A 265 -13.74 26.27 -16.57
CA GLU A 265 -14.62 27.30 -16.01
C GLU A 265 -14.02 27.86 -14.71
N GLU A 266 -14.53 29.00 -14.25
CA GLU A 266 -14.09 29.64 -13.00
C GLU A 266 -14.19 28.65 -11.83
N GLY A 267 -13.09 28.44 -11.10
CA GLY A 267 -13.01 27.52 -9.96
C GLY A 267 -12.86 26.03 -10.32
N ALA A 268 -13.08 25.63 -11.57
CA ALA A 268 -12.89 24.25 -12.02
C ALA A 268 -11.41 23.91 -12.22
N MET A 269 -11.04 22.65 -12.02
CA MET A 269 -9.66 22.20 -12.20
C MET A 269 -9.54 20.78 -12.76
N ALA A 270 -8.54 20.53 -13.59
CA ALA A 270 -8.21 19.19 -14.07
C ALA A 270 -6.69 19.02 -14.25
N GLY A 271 -6.17 17.85 -13.89
CA GLY A 271 -4.72 17.66 -13.87
C GLY A 271 -4.27 16.29 -13.40
N LEU A 272 -3.10 16.24 -12.77
CA LEU A 272 -2.56 15.07 -12.07
C LEU A 272 -2.64 15.29 -10.55
N ALA A 273 -2.97 14.23 -9.84
CA ALA A 273 -2.91 14.19 -8.38
C ALA A 273 -2.08 12.99 -7.91
N ALA A 274 -1.31 13.20 -6.84
CA ALA A 274 -0.74 12.15 -6.00
C ALA A 274 -1.51 12.15 -4.68
N VAL A 275 -2.26 11.08 -4.41
CA VAL A 275 -3.27 11.01 -3.34
C VAL A 275 -2.94 9.84 -2.43
N GLN A 276 -2.84 10.11 -1.12
CA GLN A 276 -2.84 9.05 -0.11
C GLN A 276 -4.27 8.86 0.42
N ASN A 277 -4.91 9.94 0.87
CA ASN A 277 -6.34 9.99 1.19
C ASN A 277 -6.90 11.41 0.93
N ASP A 278 -8.15 11.66 1.31
CA ASP A 278 -8.82 12.96 1.12
C ASP A 278 -8.17 14.13 1.87
N ALA A 279 -7.46 13.89 2.96
CA ALA A 279 -6.76 14.93 3.72
C ALA A 279 -5.29 15.12 3.31
N TYR A 280 -4.72 14.19 2.54
CA TYR A 280 -3.30 14.16 2.20
C TYR A 280 -3.07 13.88 0.71
N PHE A 281 -2.80 14.95 -0.05
CA PHE A 281 -2.55 14.87 -1.49
C PHE A 281 -1.64 16.01 -2.01
N LEU A 282 -1.11 15.83 -3.21
CA LEU A 282 -0.48 16.85 -4.04
C LEU A 282 -1.21 16.90 -5.39
N THR A 283 -1.41 18.09 -5.94
CA THR A 283 -1.97 18.25 -7.29
C THR A 283 -1.11 19.18 -8.13
N ILE A 284 -1.10 18.93 -9.44
CA ILE A 284 -0.73 19.91 -10.45
C ILE A 284 -1.85 19.92 -11.50
N ALA A 285 -2.49 21.07 -11.72
CA ALA A 285 -3.70 21.16 -12.52
C ALA A 285 -3.83 22.48 -13.27
N LEU A 286 -4.56 22.42 -14.39
CA LEU A 286 -5.14 23.61 -15.00
C LEU A 286 -6.32 24.07 -14.15
N THR A 287 -6.42 25.37 -13.87
CA THR A 287 -7.53 26.00 -13.16
C THR A 287 -7.82 27.37 -13.76
N ARG A 288 -9.01 27.93 -13.51
CA ARG A 288 -9.35 29.31 -13.87
C ARG A 288 -9.78 30.10 -12.66
N HIS A 289 -9.26 31.30 -12.54
CA HIS A 289 -9.72 32.32 -11.61
C HIS A 289 -9.41 33.72 -12.16
N ASP A 290 -10.21 34.72 -11.80
CA ASP A 290 -10.07 36.12 -12.23
C ASP A 290 -10.00 36.26 -13.76
N GLY A 291 -10.76 35.41 -14.47
CA GLY A 291 -10.80 35.41 -15.94
C GLY A 291 -9.50 34.93 -16.63
N LYS A 292 -8.55 34.37 -15.89
CA LYS A 292 -7.28 33.84 -16.42
C LYS A 292 -7.10 32.37 -16.10
N THR A 293 -6.42 31.65 -17.00
CA THR A 293 -6.09 30.24 -16.81
C THR A 293 -4.68 30.10 -16.26
N PHE A 294 -4.52 29.21 -15.28
CA PHE A 294 -3.27 28.96 -14.60
C PHE A 294 -2.96 27.47 -14.57
N VAL A 295 -1.66 27.15 -14.49
CA VAL A 295 -1.23 25.87 -13.94
C VAL A 295 -0.92 26.10 -12.48
N ARG A 296 -1.60 25.37 -11.59
CA ARG A 296 -1.46 25.44 -10.15
C ARG A 296 -0.92 24.14 -9.59
N ALA A 297 0.10 24.25 -8.75
CA ALA A 297 0.56 23.20 -7.86
C ALA A 297 -0.02 23.45 -6.45
N ALA A 298 -0.65 22.44 -5.84
CA ALA A 298 -1.20 22.56 -4.50
C ALA A 298 -0.90 21.31 -3.65
N ARG A 299 -0.89 21.49 -2.33
CA ARG A 299 -0.67 20.46 -1.32
C ARG A 299 -1.79 20.50 -0.30
N ARG A 300 -2.31 19.34 0.08
CA ARG A 300 -3.10 19.18 1.31
C ARG A 300 -2.37 18.23 2.26
N ALA A 301 -2.24 18.61 3.52
CA ALA A 301 -1.53 17.83 4.54
C ALA A 301 -2.21 17.87 5.90
N GLY A 302 -3.53 17.69 5.89
CA GLY A 302 -4.33 17.67 7.09
C GLY A 302 -5.77 18.03 6.79
N LYS A 303 -6.67 17.59 7.67
CA LYS A 303 -8.10 17.88 7.58
C LYS A 303 -8.42 19.38 7.72
N ASP A 304 -7.56 20.12 8.40
CA ASP A 304 -7.72 21.54 8.71
C ASP A 304 -7.25 22.45 7.56
N GLU A 305 -6.55 21.89 6.56
CA GLU A 305 -6.20 22.62 5.34
C GLU A 305 -7.37 22.64 4.33
N PRO A 306 -7.46 23.65 3.44
CA PRO A 306 -8.51 23.76 2.44
C PRO A 306 -8.71 22.47 1.64
N ARG A 307 -9.96 22.16 1.28
CA ARG A 307 -10.29 20.92 0.55
C ARG A 307 -9.69 20.84 -0.85
N THR A 308 -9.27 21.96 -1.43
CA THR A 308 -8.52 22.05 -2.70
C THR A 308 -7.00 22.03 -2.50
N GLY A 309 -6.53 21.98 -1.26
CA GLY A 309 -5.14 22.17 -0.88
C GLY A 309 -4.72 23.63 -0.81
N VAL A 310 -3.58 23.87 -0.17
CA VAL A 310 -2.86 25.13 -0.14
C VAL A 310 -2.00 25.24 -1.42
N THR A 311 -2.10 26.37 -2.12
CA THR A 311 -1.27 26.65 -3.30
C THR A 311 0.21 26.69 -2.91
N VAL A 312 1.01 25.86 -3.58
CA VAL A 312 2.47 25.84 -3.44
C VAL A 312 3.10 26.78 -4.47
N ALA A 313 2.62 26.73 -5.70
CA ALA A 313 3.05 27.60 -6.79
C ALA A 313 1.97 27.66 -7.86
N GLU A 314 1.91 28.77 -8.58
CA GLU A 314 0.95 28.95 -9.66
C GLU A 314 1.55 29.85 -10.75
N ARG A 315 1.21 29.59 -12.01
CA ARG A 315 1.66 30.40 -13.13
C ARG A 315 0.57 30.52 -14.19
N ALA A 316 0.31 31.76 -14.61
CA ALA A 316 -0.60 32.05 -15.70
C ALA A 316 -0.11 31.41 -16.99
N VAL A 317 -1.03 30.82 -17.76
CA VAL A 317 -0.73 30.18 -19.04
C VAL A 317 -1.78 30.54 -20.07
N SER A 318 -1.33 30.58 -21.33
CA SER A 318 -2.22 30.64 -22.49
C SER A 318 -1.94 29.40 -23.33
N ALA A 319 -2.90 28.48 -23.38
CA ALA A 319 -2.77 27.23 -24.10
C ALA A 319 -3.95 27.08 -25.07
N SER A 320 -3.65 27.02 -26.37
CA SER A 320 -4.61 26.69 -27.43
C SER A 320 -4.69 25.17 -27.69
N GLY A 321 -3.86 24.38 -27.01
CA GLY A 321 -3.75 22.94 -27.17
C GLY A 321 -3.48 22.23 -25.85
N PRO A 322 -3.16 20.93 -25.88
CA PRO A 322 -2.97 20.15 -24.66
C PRO A 322 -1.80 20.68 -23.81
N VAL A 323 -2.00 20.66 -22.49
CA VAL A 323 -0.95 20.97 -21.52
C VAL A 323 -0.43 19.67 -20.94
N ARG A 324 0.89 19.46 -21.01
CA ARG A 324 1.51 18.28 -20.39
C ARG A 324 1.83 18.60 -18.94
N LEU A 325 1.55 17.66 -18.06
CA LEU A 325 1.78 17.78 -16.62
C LEU A 325 2.67 16.62 -16.16
N ARG A 326 3.51 16.86 -15.15
CA ARG A 326 4.43 15.88 -14.60
C ARG A 326 4.53 15.99 -13.09
N ILE A 327 4.51 14.83 -12.44
CA ILE A 327 4.95 14.63 -11.07
C ILE A 327 6.20 13.76 -11.11
N ALA A 328 7.32 14.23 -10.56
CA ALA A 328 8.55 13.45 -10.43
C ALA A 328 8.86 13.22 -8.94
N ALA A 329 8.80 11.98 -8.48
CA ALA A 329 9.04 11.58 -7.11
C ALA A 329 10.51 11.20 -6.89
N ARG A 330 11.09 11.65 -5.78
CA ARG A 330 12.40 11.23 -5.24
C ARG A 330 12.28 11.05 -3.72
N GLY A 331 11.86 9.87 -3.28
CA GLY A 331 11.60 9.61 -1.86
C GLY A 331 10.51 10.55 -1.34
N GLY A 332 10.84 11.41 -0.38
CA GLY A 332 9.94 12.42 0.20
C GLY A 332 9.91 13.78 -0.51
N ARG A 333 10.53 13.92 -1.70
CA ARG A 333 10.64 15.18 -2.46
C ARG A 333 10.09 15.04 -3.87
N TYR A 334 9.12 15.86 -4.24
CA TYR A 334 8.43 15.77 -5.52
C TYR A 334 8.60 17.07 -6.32
N ASP A 335 8.91 16.96 -7.62
CA ASP A 335 8.83 18.09 -8.54
C ASP A 335 7.51 18.07 -9.30
N LEU A 336 6.86 19.23 -9.36
CA LEU A 336 5.65 19.46 -10.16
C LEU A 336 6.00 20.35 -11.34
N ALA A 337 5.81 19.85 -12.56
CA ALA A 337 6.22 20.53 -13.78
C ALA A 337 5.14 20.46 -14.86
N TYR A 338 5.14 21.43 -15.76
CA TYR A 338 4.22 21.47 -16.88
C TYR A 338 4.92 21.88 -18.18
N ALA A 339 4.26 21.67 -19.31
CA ALA A 339 4.71 22.16 -20.61
C ALA A 339 3.53 22.62 -21.44
N VAL A 340 3.61 23.87 -21.92
CA VAL A 340 2.80 24.39 -23.02
C VAL A 340 3.70 24.36 -24.26
N GLY A 341 3.38 23.51 -25.24
CA GLY A 341 4.29 23.20 -26.34
C GLY A 341 5.36 22.18 -25.95
N LYS A 342 6.62 22.40 -26.34
CA LYS A 342 7.70 21.38 -26.24
C LYS A 342 8.52 21.43 -24.94
N GLN A 343 8.76 22.62 -24.38
CA GLN A 343 9.66 22.78 -23.22
C GLN A 343 8.94 22.56 -21.89
N TRP A 344 9.59 21.80 -21.00
CA TRP A 344 9.14 21.62 -19.62
C TRP A 344 9.59 22.79 -18.75
N VAL A 345 8.69 23.25 -17.88
CA VAL A 345 8.93 24.22 -16.83
C VAL A 345 8.62 23.57 -15.50
N THR A 346 9.60 23.54 -14.59
CA THR A 346 9.35 23.14 -13.20
C THR A 346 8.62 24.28 -12.50
N LEU A 347 7.38 24.03 -12.07
CA LEU A 347 6.54 25.01 -11.38
C LEU A 347 6.85 25.04 -9.87
N ALA A 348 7.01 23.86 -9.27
CA ALA A 348 7.36 23.70 -7.87
C ALA A 348 8.42 22.59 -7.73
N PRO A 349 9.71 22.93 -7.54
CA PRO A 349 10.75 21.96 -7.25
C PRO A 349 10.72 21.52 -5.78
N GLU A 350 11.19 20.31 -5.50
CA GLU A 350 11.50 19.83 -4.14
C GLU A 350 10.34 19.97 -3.12
N VAL A 351 9.09 19.82 -3.57
CA VAL A 351 7.91 19.89 -2.70
C VAL A 351 7.98 18.78 -1.65
N ASP A 352 7.75 19.12 -0.39
CA ASP A 352 7.69 18.15 0.71
C ASP A 352 6.48 17.22 0.54
N ALA A 353 6.76 16.01 0.04
CA ALA A 353 5.80 14.95 -0.19
C ALA A 353 5.78 13.92 0.94
N THR A 354 6.46 14.17 2.07
CA THR A 354 6.38 13.29 3.24
C THR A 354 4.97 13.26 3.85
N ASN A 355 4.12 14.25 3.54
CA ASN A 355 2.69 14.25 3.89
C ASN A 355 1.92 13.08 3.26
N LEU A 356 2.45 12.46 2.20
CA LEU A 356 1.84 11.28 1.57
C LEU A 356 2.28 9.96 2.23
N SER A 357 3.21 10.00 3.19
CA SER A 357 3.65 8.81 3.90
C SER A 357 2.57 8.30 4.85
N THR A 358 2.47 6.98 5.01
CA THR A 358 1.56 6.36 5.99
C THR A 358 1.84 6.86 7.42
N ASN A 359 3.11 7.17 7.73
CA ASN A 359 3.50 7.70 9.04
C ASN A 359 2.82 9.05 9.37
N LYS A 360 2.74 9.98 8.40
CA LYS A 360 2.05 11.27 8.59
C LYS A 360 0.55 11.18 8.36
N ALA A 361 0.15 10.45 7.33
CA ALA A 361 -1.19 10.50 6.80
C ALA A 361 -2.13 9.45 7.43
N GLY A 362 -1.55 8.47 8.13
CA GLY A 362 -2.24 7.35 8.75
C GLY A 362 -2.76 6.32 7.75
N GLY A 363 -3.57 5.39 8.25
CA GLY A 363 -4.23 4.38 7.44
C GLY A 363 -3.31 3.24 6.97
N PHE A 364 -3.70 2.59 5.88
CA PHE A 364 -3.16 1.29 5.46
C PHE A 364 -2.82 1.22 3.97
N VAL A 365 -2.85 2.35 3.27
CA VAL A 365 -2.65 2.45 1.82
C VAL A 365 -1.35 3.20 1.49
N GLY A 366 -0.95 3.11 0.22
CA GLY A 366 0.11 3.93 -0.36
C GLY A 366 -0.45 5.00 -1.30
N THR A 367 0.45 5.81 -1.85
CA THR A 367 0.13 6.89 -2.78
C THR A 367 -0.37 6.33 -4.11
N MET A 368 -1.48 6.89 -4.58
CA MET A 368 -2.04 6.69 -5.90
C MET A 368 -1.76 7.92 -6.76
N ILE A 369 -1.26 7.75 -7.99
CA ILE A 369 -1.00 8.88 -8.89
C ILE A 369 -1.82 8.70 -10.17
N GLY A 370 -2.55 9.75 -10.56
CA GLY A 370 -3.32 9.71 -11.79
C GLY A 370 -4.08 11.00 -12.13
N PRO A 371 -4.75 11.01 -13.30
CA PRO A 371 -5.57 12.13 -13.72
C PRO A 371 -6.78 12.37 -12.81
N PHE A 372 -7.14 13.63 -12.63
CA PHE A 372 -8.37 14.02 -11.95
C PHE A 372 -9.05 15.21 -12.64
N ALA A 373 -10.34 15.38 -12.39
CA ALA A 373 -11.14 16.55 -12.73
C ALA A 373 -12.09 16.91 -11.58
N GLN A 374 -12.25 18.20 -11.31
CA GLN A 374 -13.14 18.73 -10.29
C GLN A 374 -13.86 19.96 -10.85
N GLY A 375 -15.16 20.03 -10.60
CA GLY A 375 -15.97 21.19 -10.95
C GLY A 375 -15.67 22.40 -10.03
N PRO A 376 -16.33 23.54 -10.31
CA PRO A 376 -16.29 24.71 -9.45
C PRO A 376 -16.73 24.40 -8.01
N ARG A 377 -16.27 25.21 -7.06
CA ARG A 377 -16.67 25.17 -5.65
C ARG A 377 -17.42 26.41 -5.25
#